data_AF-G4ZVI3-F1
#
_entry.id   AF-G4ZVI3-F1
#
_cell.length_a   1.000
_cell.length_b   1.000
_cell.length_c   1.000
_cell.angle_alpha   90.00
_cell.angle_beta   90.00
_cell.angle_gamma   90.00
#
_symmetry.space_group_name_H-M   'P 1'
#
loop_
_entity.id
_entity.type
_entity.pdbx_description
1 polymer ?
#
loop_
_entity_poly.entity_id
_entity_poly.type
_entity_poly.pdbx_seq_one_letter_code
_entity_poly.pdbx_strand_id
1 'polypeptide(L)'
;MLVDGAAYVVETSGNATTSAATQTVRCLESFPPFESIVSALNTLKAVPSSLVDDEAIDCSSGALFQTSTPIGGVDFTVCTAGYGFIAYGGDITMVVEYLDAPLRSISAPALTDSSAHCATVAKATAVTPITAALLTGDAHAYTCPSEDKC
;
A
#
# COMPACT_ATOMS: atom_id res chain seq x y z
N MET A 1 9.01 -4.37 7.20
CA MET A 1 7.82 -5.04 7.79
C MET A 1 7.31 -4.20 8.94
N LEU A 2 6.00 -4.09 9.12
CA LEU A 2 5.37 -3.38 10.24
C LEU A 2 4.60 -4.39 11.10
N VAL A 3 4.87 -4.45 12.41
CA VAL A 3 4.17 -5.32 13.37
C VAL A 3 3.86 -4.50 14.62
N ASP A 4 2.59 -4.44 15.01
CA ASP A 4 2.13 -3.64 16.16
C ASP A 4 2.65 -2.19 16.16
N GLY A 5 2.76 -1.62 14.96
CA GLY A 5 3.26 -0.26 14.73
C GLY A 5 4.79 -0.09 14.81
N ALA A 6 5.55 -1.14 15.10
CA ALA A 6 7.01 -1.13 15.02
C ALA A 6 7.49 -1.56 13.62
N ALA A 7 8.46 -0.84 13.08
CA ALA A 7 8.99 -1.09 11.74
C ALA A 7 10.37 -1.78 11.78
N TYR A 8 10.54 -2.75 10.89
CA TYR A 8 11.72 -3.60 10.77
C TYR A 8 12.23 -3.59 9.33
N VAL A 9 13.55 -3.54 9.17
CA VAL A 9 14.24 -3.74 7.89
C VAL A 9 15.11 -4.99 7.96
N VAL A 10 15.03 -5.82 6.93
CA VAL A 10 15.88 -7.00 6.76
C VAL A 10 16.79 -6.72 5.58
N GLU A 11 18.10 -6.69 5.82
CA GLU A 11 19.09 -6.60 4.77
C GLU A 11 19.74 -7.96 4.59
N THR A 12 19.81 -8.40 3.35
CA THR A 12 20.54 -9.62 3.00
C THR A 12 21.79 -9.21 2.23
N SER A 13 22.97 -9.53 2.77
CA SER A 13 24.23 -9.37 2.06
C SER A 13 24.75 -10.74 1.66
N GLY A 14 25.20 -10.85 0.40
CA GLY A 14 25.78 -12.08 -0.14
C GLY A 14 26.86 -11.73 -1.16
N ASN A 15 27.83 -12.61 -1.33
CA ASN A 15 28.80 -12.55 -2.41
C ASN A 15 28.51 -13.69 -3.39
N ALA A 16 28.49 -13.41 -4.70
CA ALA A 16 28.21 -14.40 -5.75
C ALA A 16 29.14 -15.64 -5.72
N THR A 17 30.26 -15.56 -4.97
CA THR A 17 31.24 -16.64 -4.81
C THR A 17 31.10 -17.47 -3.53
N THR A 18 30.31 -17.03 -2.54
CA THR A 18 30.09 -17.76 -1.29
C THR A 18 28.60 -17.96 -1.06
N SER A 19 28.14 -19.21 -0.97
CA SER A 19 26.73 -19.57 -0.71
C SER A 19 26.18 -19.12 0.65
N ALA A 20 26.96 -18.35 1.43
CA ALA A 20 26.54 -17.79 2.70
C ALA A 20 25.98 -16.38 2.51
N ALA A 21 24.66 -16.25 2.55
CA ALA A 21 23.99 -14.97 2.70
C ALA A 21 23.93 -14.62 4.20
N THR A 22 24.40 -13.44 4.58
CA THR A 22 24.24 -12.90 5.93
C THR A 22 23.01 -12.02 5.95
N GLN A 23 22.12 -12.23 6.92
CA GLN A 23 20.95 -11.39 7.13
C GLN A 23 21.14 -10.53 8.38
N THR A 24 20.89 -9.24 8.25
CA THR A 24 20.80 -8.32 9.38
C THR A 24 19.36 -7.82 9.47
N VAL A 25 18.83 -7.82 10.69
CA VAL A 25 17.50 -7.31 11.02
C VAL A 25 17.70 -6.21 12.05
N ARG A 26 17.20 -5.02 11.72
CA ARG A 26 17.26 -3.86 12.62
C ARG A 26 15.96 -3.08 12.59
N CYS A 27 15.81 -2.20 13.58
CA CYS A 27 14.70 -1.27 13.63
C CYS A 27 14.78 -0.25 12.48
N LEU A 28 13.61 0.12 11.96
CA LEU A 28 13.47 1.19 10.99
C LEU A 28 12.82 2.39 11.66
N GLU A 29 13.60 3.45 11.89
CA GLU A 29 13.17 4.62 12.68
C GLU A 29 12.11 5.48 11.98
N SER A 30 12.08 5.47 10.65
CA SER A 30 11.05 6.18 9.88
C SER A 30 10.68 5.41 8.62
N PHE A 31 9.41 5.51 8.23
CA PHE A 31 8.88 4.86 7.04
C PHE A 31 8.06 5.82 6.16
N PRO A 32 8.62 6.99 5.77
CA PRO A 32 7.83 8.12 5.25
C PRO A 32 6.93 7.82 4.04
N PRO A 33 7.36 7.05 3.01
CA PRO A 33 6.52 6.81 1.83
C PRO A 33 5.25 6.05 2.18
N PHE A 34 5.35 5.05 3.05
CA PHE A 34 4.23 4.16 3.37
C PHE A 34 3.28 4.72 4.43
N GLU A 35 3.77 5.58 5.33
CA GLU A 35 2.91 6.35 6.25
C GLU A 35 1.88 7.19 5.46
N SER A 36 2.27 7.69 4.28
CA SER A 36 1.38 8.49 3.43
C SER A 36 0.38 7.67 2.61
N ILE A 37 0.61 6.37 2.39
CA ILE A 37 -0.25 5.55 1.53
C ILE A 37 -1.63 5.40 2.14
N VAL A 38 -1.76 4.93 3.38
CA VAL A 38 -3.08 4.75 4.01
C VAL A 38 -3.83 6.08 4.11
N SER A 39 -3.11 7.17 4.43
CA SER A 39 -3.69 8.51 4.45
C SER A 39 -4.22 8.93 3.08
N ALA A 40 -3.47 8.68 2.00
CA ALA A 40 -3.89 9.04 0.65
C ALA A 40 -5.01 8.14 0.13
N LEU A 41 -4.98 6.85 0.42
CA LEU A 41 -6.07 5.94 0.10
C LEU A 41 -7.36 6.34 0.83
N ASN A 42 -7.26 6.90 2.03
CA ASN A 42 -8.40 7.46 2.77
C ASN A 42 -9.00 8.72 2.14
N THR A 43 -8.36 9.32 1.13
CA THR A 43 -8.89 10.47 0.40
C THR A 43 -9.32 10.14 -1.01
N LEU A 44 -9.45 8.84 -1.34
CA LEU A 44 -9.94 8.38 -2.63
C LEU A 44 -11.35 8.89 -2.90
N LYS A 45 -11.53 9.41 -4.11
CA LYS A 45 -12.83 9.81 -4.64
C LYS A 45 -13.03 9.20 -6.02
N ALA A 46 -14.23 8.72 -6.27
CA ALA A 46 -14.60 8.24 -7.60
C ALA A 46 -14.56 9.42 -8.58
N VAL A 47 -13.96 9.20 -9.74
CA VAL A 47 -13.90 10.20 -10.82
C VAL A 47 -14.31 9.56 -12.14
N PRO A 48 -14.97 10.31 -13.05
CA PRO A 48 -15.41 9.76 -14.33
C PRO A 48 -14.25 9.56 -15.32
N SER A 49 -13.14 10.28 -15.13
CA SER A 49 -11.95 10.24 -15.97
C SER A 49 -10.75 10.81 -15.21
N SER A 50 -9.54 10.38 -15.56
CA SER A 50 -8.30 10.92 -15.01
C SER A 50 -7.20 10.91 -16.07
N LEU A 51 -6.26 11.84 -15.94
CA LEU A 51 -5.07 11.97 -16.78
C LEU A 51 -3.84 11.78 -15.91
N VAL A 52 -2.87 11.00 -16.38
CA VAL A 52 -1.53 10.92 -15.81
C VAL A 52 -0.56 11.20 -16.96
N ASP A 53 0.30 12.21 -16.80
CA ASP A 53 1.23 12.67 -17.85
C ASP A 53 0.56 12.95 -19.20
N ASP A 54 -0.60 13.63 -19.14
CA ASP A 54 -1.47 13.96 -20.29
C ASP A 54 -2.07 12.74 -21.03
N GLU A 55 -1.92 11.53 -20.50
CA GLU A 55 -2.53 10.30 -21.01
C GLU A 55 -3.75 9.89 -20.19
N ALA A 56 -4.84 9.53 -20.88
CA ALA A 56 -6.07 9.07 -20.25
C ALA A 56 -5.90 7.67 -19.66
N ILE A 57 -6.21 7.54 -18.37
CA ILE A 57 -6.22 6.25 -17.69
C ILE A 57 -7.58 5.58 -17.91
N ASP A 58 -7.58 4.41 -18.54
CA ASP A 58 -8.76 3.55 -18.73
C ASP A 58 -8.70 2.33 -17.81
N CYS A 59 -9.48 2.35 -16.73
CA CYS A 59 -9.70 1.19 -15.88
C CYS A 59 -10.72 0.26 -16.54
N SER A 60 -10.26 -0.62 -17.43
CA SER A 60 -11.10 -1.60 -18.14
C SER A 60 -12.06 -2.33 -17.18
N SER A 61 -13.33 -1.89 -17.14
CA SER A 61 -14.45 -2.36 -16.30
C SER A 61 -14.40 -2.09 -14.78
N GLY A 62 -13.39 -1.36 -14.29
CA GLY A 62 -13.23 -1.06 -12.86
C GLY A 62 -13.70 0.35 -12.47
N ALA A 63 -13.84 0.59 -11.17
CA ALA A 63 -14.02 1.95 -10.66
C ALA A 63 -12.69 2.71 -10.72
N LEU A 64 -12.76 3.95 -11.21
CA LEU A 64 -11.63 4.88 -11.30
C LEU A 64 -11.69 5.83 -10.10
N PHE A 65 -10.63 5.85 -9.31
CA PHE A 65 -10.50 6.74 -8.16
C PHE A 65 -9.30 7.66 -8.30
N GLN A 66 -9.35 8.80 -7.63
CA GLN A 66 -8.22 9.71 -7.50
C GLN A 66 -7.97 10.02 -6.03
N THR A 67 -6.72 10.02 -5.61
CA THR A 67 -6.33 10.50 -4.27
C THR A 67 -6.48 12.02 -4.22
N SER A 68 -7.08 12.55 -3.15
CA SER A 68 -7.12 14.00 -2.94
C SER A 68 -5.87 14.55 -2.23
N THR A 69 -5.01 13.67 -1.75
CA THR A 69 -3.75 14.00 -1.09
C THR A 69 -2.60 13.20 -1.72
N PRO A 70 -1.47 13.84 -2.03
CA PRO A 70 -0.38 13.16 -2.73
C PRO A 70 0.32 12.08 -1.88
N ILE A 71 0.75 10.99 -2.52
CA ILE A 71 1.68 10.02 -1.93
C ILE A 71 3.08 10.43 -2.38
N GLY A 72 3.94 10.79 -1.43
CA GLY A 72 5.28 11.28 -1.77
C GLY A 72 5.30 12.54 -2.67
N GLY A 73 4.23 13.34 -2.67
CA GLY A 73 4.11 14.56 -3.47
C GLY A 73 3.46 14.38 -4.84
N VAL A 74 3.03 13.17 -5.21
CA VAL A 74 2.35 12.86 -6.48
C VAL A 74 0.90 12.43 -6.23
N ASP A 75 -0.05 12.95 -7.02
CA ASP A 75 -1.45 12.49 -7.00
C ASP A 75 -1.56 11.18 -7.78
N PHE A 76 -2.29 10.22 -7.21
CA PHE A 76 -2.45 8.90 -7.80
C PHE A 76 -3.87 8.69 -8.32
N THR A 77 -3.92 8.10 -9.51
CA THR A 77 -5.13 7.53 -10.09
C THR A 77 -5.16 6.04 -9.80
N VAL A 78 -6.22 5.54 -9.19
CA VAL A 78 -6.34 4.13 -8.77
C VAL A 78 -7.39 3.42 -9.60
N CYS A 79 -6.98 2.34 -10.26
CA CYS A 79 -7.84 1.38 -10.95
C CYS A 79 -7.98 0.11 -10.12
N THR A 80 -9.21 -0.25 -9.75
CA THR A 80 -9.47 -1.56 -9.15
C THR A 80 -9.31 -2.67 -10.19
N ALA A 81 -8.58 -3.73 -9.84
CA ALA A 81 -8.49 -4.95 -10.64
C ALA A 81 -9.10 -6.12 -9.83
N GLY A 82 -9.66 -7.15 -10.47
CA GLY A 82 -10.30 -8.26 -9.76
C GLY A 82 -9.39 -8.99 -8.74
N TYR A 83 -8.07 -8.88 -8.90
CA TYR A 83 -7.06 -9.52 -8.05
C TYR A 83 -6.19 -8.50 -7.28
N GLY A 84 -6.58 -7.23 -7.26
CA GLY A 84 -5.71 -6.17 -6.75
C GLY A 84 -6.14 -4.76 -7.13
N PHE A 85 -5.18 -3.86 -7.27
CA PHE A 85 -5.38 -2.57 -7.90
C PHE A 85 -4.08 -2.02 -8.44
N ILE A 86 -4.19 -1.09 -9.39
CA ILE A 86 -3.05 -0.37 -9.95
C ILE A 86 -3.24 1.10 -9.60
N ALA A 87 -2.19 1.74 -9.09
CA ALA A 87 -2.15 3.17 -8.85
C ALA A 87 -1.10 3.81 -9.77
N TYR A 88 -1.52 4.77 -10.58
CA TYR A 88 -0.70 5.51 -11.54
C TYR A 88 -0.41 6.91 -11.00
N GLY A 89 0.86 7.29 -10.93
CA GLY A 89 1.29 8.62 -10.51
C GLY A 89 2.60 9.03 -11.17
N GLY A 90 2.50 9.78 -12.28
CA GLY A 90 3.64 10.21 -13.08
C GLY A 90 4.54 9.04 -13.46
N ASP A 91 5.82 9.16 -13.13
CA ASP A 91 6.85 8.13 -13.33
C ASP A 91 6.68 6.86 -12.46
N ILE A 92 5.73 6.84 -11.53
CA ILE A 92 5.53 5.75 -10.56
C ILE A 92 4.22 5.02 -10.87
N THR A 93 4.32 3.72 -11.11
CA THR A 93 3.17 2.81 -11.10
C THR A 93 3.28 1.86 -9.92
N MET A 94 2.25 1.79 -9.08
CA MET A 94 2.15 0.83 -8.00
C MET A 94 1.16 -0.26 -8.38
N VAL A 95 1.60 -1.51 -8.31
CA VAL A 95 0.74 -2.68 -8.52
C VAL A 95 0.57 -3.38 -7.18
N VAL A 96 -0.67 -3.55 -6.76
CA VAL A 96 -1.04 -4.27 -5.56
C VAL A 96 -1.77 -5.53 -5.96
N GLU A 97 -1.36 -6.66 -5.38
CA GLU A 97 -1.97 -7.97 -5.58
C GLU A 97 -2.51 -8.46 -4.24
N TYR A 98 -3.71 -9.03 -4.26
CA TYR A 98 -4.27 -9.69 -3.10
C TYR A 98 -3.71 -11.10 -2.98
N LEU A 99 -3.41 -11.51 -1.75
CA LEU A 99 -3.06 -12.89 -1.45
C LEU A 99 -4.32 -13.77 -1.51
N ASP A 100 -4.17 -15.01 -1.99
CA ASP A 100 -5.25 -16.00 -2.03
C ASP A 100 -5.91 -16.25 -0.66
N ALA A 101 -5.14 -16.06 0.42
CA ALA A 101 -5.61 -16.18 1.79
C ALA A 101 -5.02 -15.07 2.68
N PRO A 102 -5.79 -14.57 3.65
CA PRO A 102 -5.31 -13.55 4.58
C PRO A 102 -4.20 -14.12 5.48
N LEU A 103 -3.20 -13.30 5.77
CA LEU A 103 -2.16 -13.61 6.75
C LEU A 103 -2.78 -13.63 8.15
N ARG A 104 -2.86 -14.82 8.76
CA ARG A 104 -3.48 -14.99 10.10
C ARG A 104 -2.59 -14.56 11.25
N SER A 105 -1.27 -14.57 11.05
CA SER A 105 -0.29 -14.24 12.06
C SER A 105 0.91 -13.58 11.43
N ILE A 106 1.25 -12.39 11.90
CA ILE A 106 2.49 -11.69 11.56
C ILE A 106 3.21 -11.47 12.88
N SER A 107 4.41 -12.03 13.02
CA SER A 107 5.23 -11.90 14.23
C SER A 107 6.41 -10.96 13.97
N ALA A 108 6.82 -10.22 15.01
CA ALA A 108 8.05 -9.45 14.95
C ALA A 108 9.25 -10.36 14.61
N PRO A 109 10.17 -9.93 13.73
CA PRO A 109 11.35 -10.71 13.41
C PRO A 109 12.34 -10.62 14.57
N ALA A 110 13.23 -11.62 14.68
CA ALA A 110 14.32 -11.56 15.64
C ALA A 110 15.34 -10.49 15.19
N LEU A 111 15.62 -9.53 16.07
CA LEU A 111 16.62 -8.50 15.82
C LEU A 111 18.01 -9.10 15.86
N THR A 112 18.88 -8.65 14.95
CA THR A 112 20.30 -9.04 14.93
C THR A 112 21.19 -7.96 15.53
N ASP A 113 20.64 -6.77 15.76
CA ASP A 113 21.31 -5.71 16.50
C ASP A 113 21.18 -5.95 18.01
N SER A 114 21.83 -5.10 18.81
CA SER A 114 21.75 -5.18 20.27
C SER A 114 20.45 -4.58 20.83
N SER A 115 19.48 -4.23 19.99
CA SER A 115 18.24 -3.62 20.43
C SER A 115 17.31 -4.70 21.01
N ALA A 116 16.69 -4.42 22.16
CA ALA A 116 15.74 -5.35 22.76
C ALA A 116 14.41 -5.39 21.97
N HIS A 117 13.91 -4.22 21.58
CA HIS A 117 12.66 -4.04 20.84
C HIS A 117 12.72 -2.78 19.98
N CYS A 118 11.92 -2.72 18.92
CA CYS A 118 11.77 -1.51 18.09
C CYS A 118 10.69 -0.59 18.63
N ALA A 119 10.92 0.73 18.49
CA ALA A 119 9.93 1.73 18.85
C ALA A 119 8.72 1.66 17.90
N THR A 120 7.55 2.02 18.42
CA THR A 120 6.35 2.24 17.61
C THR A 120 6.52 3.50 16.78
N VAL A 121 6.49 3.36 15.47
CA VAL A 121 6.62 4.45 14.49
C VAL A 121 5.31 4.76 13.77
N ALA A 122 4.36 3.81 13.77
CA ALA A 122 3.05 3.94 13.15
C ALA A 122 1.93 3.71 14.16
N LYS A 123 0.81 4.44 13.99
CA LYS A 123 -0.42 4.23 14.77
C LYS A 123 -1.52 3.67 13.90
N ALA A 124 -2.38 2.84 14.49
CA ALA A 124 -3.58 2.38 13.83
C ALA A 124 -4.43 3.60 13.40
N THR A 125 -4.84 3.59 12.13
CA THR A 125 -5.60 4.68 11.52
C THR A 125 -6.92 4.13 11.04
N ALA A 126 -8.02 4.83 11.34
CA ALA A 126 -9.32 4.47 10.81
C ALA A 126 -9.34 4.64 9.29
N VAL A 127 -9.92 3.69 8.57
CA VAL A 127 -10.00 3.72 7.12
C VAL A 127 -11.42 4.01 6.64
N THR A 128 -11.55 4.69 5.50
CA THR A 128 -12.85 4.89 4.86
C THR A 128 -13.39 3.56 4.30
N PRO A 129 -14.70 3.43 4.02
CA PRO A 129 -15.24 2.23 3.41
C PRO A 129 -14.58 1.85 2.07
N ILE A 130 -14.30 2.84 1.22
CA ILE A 130 -13.61 2.63 -0.08
C ILE A 130 -12.20 2.08 0.16
N THR A 131 -11.46 2.69 1.08
CA THR A 131 -10.11 2.25 1.44
C THR A 131 -10.11 0.86 2.05
N ALA A 132 -11.08 0.57 2.94
CA ALA A 132 -11.21 -0.75 3.55
C ALA A 132 -11.46 -1.83 2.49
N ALA A 133 -12.35 -1.57 1.54
CA ALA A 133 -12.61 -2.46 0.42
C ALA A 133 -11.37 -2.68 -0.45
N LEU A 134 -10.59 -1.61 -0.68
CA LEU A 134 -9.36 -1.68 -1.47
C LEU A 134 -8.25 -2.44 -0.78
N LEU A 135 -8.11 -2.31 0.55
CA LEU A 135 -7.09 -3.02 1.31
C LEU A 135 -7.43 -4.49 1.55
N THR A 136 -8.72 -4.87 1.46
CA THR A 136 -9.18 -6.23 1.75
C THR A 136 -9.57 -7.03 0.49
N GLY A 137 -9.68 -6.37 -0.66
CA GLY A 137 -10.20 -6.97 -1.88
C GLY A 137 -11.70 -7.26 -1.83
N ASP A 138 -12.43 -6.68 -0.88
CA ASP A 138 -13.88 -6.86 -0.78
C ASP A 138 -14.60 -6.02 -1.84
N ALA A 139 -14.90 -6.64 -2.98
CA ALA A 139 -15.53 -5.98 -4.12
C ALA A 139 -16.96 -5.44 -3.84
N HIS A 140 -17.60 -5.86 -2.75
CA HIS A 140 -18.99 -5.51 -2.45
C HIS A 140 -19.20 -4.05 -2.05
N ALA A 141 -18.14 -3.29 -1.77
CA ALA A 141 -18.25 -1.87 -1.43
C ALA A 141 -18.14 -0.92 -2.63
N TYR A 142 -17.77 -1.41 -3.82
CA TYR A 142 -17.67 -0.58 -5.03
C TYR A 142 -18.96 -0.53 -5.84
N THR A 143 -19.97 -1.31 -5.44
CA THR A 143 -21.28 -1.30 -6.10
C THR A 143 -22.04 -0.05 -5.67
N CYS A 144 -21.84 1.05 -6.40
CA CYS A 144 -22.79 2.15 -6.34
C CYS A 144 -24.14 1.61 -6.86
N PRO A 145 -25.20 1.57 -6.03
CA PRO A 145 -26.51 1.18 -6.50
C PRO A 145 -27.00 2.29 -7.44
N SER A 146 -27.05 1.98 -8.73
CA SER A 146 -27.82 2.67 -9.78
C SER A 146 -28.11 4.17 -9.59
N GLU A 147 -27.51 4.96 -10.48
CA GLU A 147 -28.00 6.25 -11.00
C GLU A 147 -27.95 7.54 -10.15
N ASP A 148 -27.53 7.57 -8.89
CA ASP A 148 -27.32 8.87 -8.23
C ASP A 148 -26.13 8.86 -7.27
N LYS A 149 -25.04 9.50 -7.71
CA LYS A 149 -23.89 10.02 -6.94
C LYS A 149 -23.26 9.05 -5.93
N CYS A 150 -22.11 8.50 -6.35
CA CYS A 150 -20.94 8.52 -5.48
C CYS A 150 -20.36 9.98 -5.54
#